data_AF-A0A3D2BL55-F1
#
_entry.id   AF-A0A3D2BL55-F1
#
_cell.length_a   1.000
_cell.length_b   1.000
_cell.length_c   1.000
_cell.angle_alpha   90.00
_cell.angle_beta   90.00
_cell.angle_gamma   90.00
#
_symmetry.space_group_name_H-M   'P 1'
#
loop_
_entity.id
_entity.type
_entity.pdbx_description
1 polymer ?
#
loop_
_entity_poly.entity_id
_entity_poly.type
_entity_poly.pdbx_seq_one_letter_code
_entity_poly.pdbx_strand_id
1 'polypeptide(L)'
;MTQSIVDTLSSLKVIPVIQINRAEDAIWLGEVLTQNQLPVAEITFRTPAAAKAIKLMHENFPELILCAGTVLTPKQADKAKEAGASFVISPGYNPTTVDYCLKNGIDIVPGINNPSQIEVALEKGLTLLKFFPAEASGGIKMLKALASPYAQVQFMPTGGISLNNVSEYLAIPQVIACGGSWIATSESIDNQDKQAIANHIQSIHSLLKNKG
;
A
#
# COMPACT_ATOMS: atom_id res chain seq x y z
N MET A 1 -4.05 -13.58 2.73
CA MET A 1 -2.70 -13.05 2.46
C MET A 1 -1.71 -13.93 3.17
N THR A 2 -0.63 -14.31 2.51
CA THR A 2 0.39 -15.15 3.15
C THR A 2 1.08 -14.35 4.24
N GLN A 3 1.42 -15.02 5.34
CA GLN A 3 2.20 -14.41 6.43
C GLN A 3 3.53 -13.84 5.91
N SER A 4 4.15 -14.50 4.92
CA SER A 4 5.38 -14.04 4.28
C SER A 4 5.27 -12.66 3.62
N ILE A 5 4.12 -12.31 3.01
CA ILE A 5 3.93 -10.98 2.43
C ILE A 5 3.84 -9.95 3.55
N VAL A 6 3.04 -10.21 4.60
CA VAL A 6 2.88 -9.30 5.74
C VAL A 6 4.21 -9.04 6.43
N ASP A 7 5.01 -10.08 6.65
CA ASP A 7 6.34 -9.98 7.25
C ASP A 7 7.28 -9.13 6.38
N THR A 8 7.23 -9.32 5.06
CA THR A 8 8.02 -8.51 4.12
C THR A 8 7.59 -7.04 4.15
N LEU A 9 6.29 -6.75 4.10
CA LEU A 9 5.78 -5.38 4.23
C LEU A 9 6.22 -4.75 5.57
N SER A 10 6.15 -5.52 6.65
CA SER A 10 6.62 -5.10 7.97
C SER A 10 8.11 -4.79 8.02
N SER A 11 8.93 -5.55 7.28
CA SER A 11 10.37 -5.29 7.14
C SER A 11 10.65 -4.03 6.31
N LEU A 12 9.88 -3.80 5.24
CA LEU A 12 10.06 -2.64 4.35
C LEU A 12 9.57 -1.34 4.97
N LYS A 13 8.63 -1.40 5.91
CA LYS A 13 8.03 -0.27 6.67
C LYS A 13 7.26 0.76 5.85
N VAL A 14 7.52 0.91 4.56
CA VAL A 14 6.81 1.85 3.69
C VAL A 14 6.41 1.20 2.37
N ILE A 15 5.34 1.70 1.76
CA ILE A 15 4.87 1.27 0.44
C ILE A 15 4.64 2.51 -0.43
N PRO A 16 5.32 2.65 -1.58
CA PRO A 16 5.04 3.70 -2.55
C PRO A 16 3.62 3.57 -3.11
N VAL A 17 2.80 4.62 -2.97
CA VAL A 17 1.45 4.70 -3.55
C VAL A 17 1.53 5.48 -4.85
N ILE A 18 1.47 4.76 -5.96
CA ILE A 18 1.86 5.23 -7.28
C ILE A 18 0.63 5.46 -8.16
N GLN A 19 0.56 6.64 -8.76
CA GLN A 19 -0.29 6.91 -9.91
C GLN A 19 0.62 7.00 -11.14
N ILE A 20 0.40 6.11 -12.10
CA ILE A 20 1.23 5.99 -13.29
C ILE A 20 0.40 6.30 -14.54
N ASN A 21 0.85 7.26 -15.35
CA ASN A 21 0.11 7.73 -16.52
C ASN A 21 0.43 6.91 -17.79
N ARG A 22 1.70 6.51 -17.95
CA ARG A 22 2.17 5.65 -19.06
C ARG A 22 2.63 4.32 -18.48
N ALA A 23 2.10 3.21 -18.98
CA ALA A 23 2.44 1.90 -18.42
C ALA A 23 3.92 1.54 -18.64
N GLU A 24 4.54 2.10 -19.66
CA GLU A 24 5.94 1.88 -20.04
C GLU A 24 6.90 2.44 -18.99
N ASP A 25 6.49 3.45 -18.22
CA ASP A 25 7.28 3.99 -17.10
C ASP A 25 7.42 2.97 -15.95
N ALA A 26 6.58 1.93 -15.94
CA ALA A 26 6.58 0.94 -14.88
C ALA A 26 7.87 0.11 -14.86
N ILE A 27 8.51 -0.08 -16.02
CA ILE A 27 9.73 -0.88 -16.13
C ILE A 27 10.88 -0.19 -15.40
N TRP A 28 11.19 1.06 -15.77
CA TRP A 28 12.31 1.76 -15.12
C TRP A 28 11.99 2.08 -13.66
N LEU A 29 10.72 2.32 -13.31
CA LEU A 29 10.31 2.54 -11.93
C LEU A 29 10.54 1.30 -11.08
N GLY A 30 10.18 0.10 -11.59
CA GLY A 30 10.46 -1.16 -10.92
C GLY A 30 11.96 -1.38 -10.69
N GLU A 31 12.78 -1.07 -11.69
CA GLU A 31 14.25 -1.13 -11.58
C GLU A 31 14.77 -0.22 -10.45
N VAL A 32 14.31 1.04 -10.39
CA VAL A 32 14.72 1.99 -9.35
C VAL A 32 14.31 1.50 -7.96
N LEU A 33 13.09 0.99 -7.81
CA LEU A 33 12.58 0.46 -6.54
C LEU A 33 13.40 -0.74 -6.06
N THR A 34 13.66 -1.72 -6.93
CA THR A 34 14.47 -2.90 -6.60
C THR A 34 15.91 -2.51 -6.25
N GLN A 35 16.59 -1.72 -7.09
CA GLN A 35 18.00 -1.34 -6.89
C GLN A 35 18.20 -0.54 -5.59
N ASN A 36 17.19 0.21 -5.15
CA ASN A 36 17.23 0.99 -3.92
C ASN A 36 16.64 0.23 -2.72
N GLN A 37 16.52 -1.10 -2.77
CA GLN A 37 16.09 -1.97 -1.64
C GLN A 37 14.66 -1.67 -1.14
N LEU A 38 13.77 -1.23 -2.03
CA LEU A 38 12.33 -1.07 -1.74
C LEU A 38 11.48 -1.83 -2.79
N PRO A 39 11.56 -3.17 -2.86
CA PRO A 39 10.87 -3.99 -3.88
C PRO A 39 9.37 -4.16 -3.57
N VAL A 40 8.63 -3.05 -3.48
CA VAL A 40 7.18 -3.03 -3.26
C VAL A 40 6.54 -1.82 -3.95
N ALA A 41 5.33 -1.98 -4.50
CA ALA A 41 4.56 -0.89 -5.09
C ALA A 41 3.03 -1.09 -4.95
N GLU A 42 2.31 -0.03 -4.54
CA GLU A 42 0.85 0.09 -4.68
C GLU A 42 0.53 0.88 -5.96
N ILE A 43 0.20 0.18 -7.06
CA ILE A 43 -0.23 0.83 -8.30
C ILE A 43 -1.72 1.14 -8.23
N THR A 44 -2.08 2.42 -8.20
CA THR A 44 -3.46 2.85 -8.05
C THR A 44 -4.25 2.74 -9.36
N PHE A 45 -5.45 2.16 -9.31
CA PHE A 45 -6.42 2.06 -10.42
C PHE A 45 -7.11 3.40 -10.73
N ARG A 46 -6.36 4.50 -10.66
CA ARG A 46 -6.79 5.86 -10.99
C ARG A 46 -6.50 6.25 -12.44
N THR A 47 -5.73 5.43 -13.15
CA THR A 47 -5.42 5.62 -14.57
C THR A 47 -5.72 4.35 -15.37
N PRO A 48 -5.99 4.47 -16.69
CA PRO A 48 -6.14 3.31 -17.57
C PRO A 48 -4.86 2.45 -17.65
N ALA A 49 -3.70 3.01 -17.34
CA ALA A 49 -2.41 2.33 -17.42
C ALA A 49 -2.16 1.33 -16.28
N ALA A 50 -2.90 1.40 -15.18
CA ALA A 50 -2.61 0.65 -13.95
C ALA A 50 -2.43 -0.86 -14.16
N ALA A 51 -3.36 -1.53 -14.83
CA ALA A 51 -3.28 -2.98 -15.05
C ALA A 51 -2.09 -3.36 -15.94
N LYS A 52 -1.81 -2.58 -16.99
CA LYS A 52 -0.66 -2.82 -17.88
C LYS A 52 0.66 -2.56 -17.14
N ALA A 53 0.72 -1.54 -16.28
CA ALA A 53 1.88 -1.23 -15.45
C ALA A 53 2.21 -2.37 -14.47
N ILE A 54 1.19 -2.89 -13.76
CA ILE A 54 1.35 -4.05 -12.86
C ILE A 54 1.88 -5.25 -13.65
N LYS A 55 1.29 -5.55 -14.82
CA LYS A 55 1.74 -6.66 -15.67
C LYS A 55 3.20 -6.53 -16.07
N LEU A 56 3.61 -5.35 -16.55
CA LEU A 56 5.00 -5.10 -16.94
C LEU A 56 5.96 -5.24 -15.76
N MET A 57 5.62 -4.72 -14.58
CA MET A 57 6.45 -4.89 -13.39
C MET A 57 6.52 -6.35 -12.95
N HIS A 58 5.39 -7.08 -12.97
CA HIS A 58 5.33 -8.48 -12.57
C HIS A 58 6.20 -9.38 -13.45
N GLU A 59 6.18 -9.15 -14.77
CA GLU A 59 6.96 -9.91 -15.74
C GLU A 59 8.46 -9.61 -15.67
N ASN A 60 8.85 -8.38 -15.31
CA ASN A 60 10.25 -7.94 -15.33
C ASN A 60 10.95 -8.01 -13.95
N PHE A 61 10.20 -7.96 -12.85
CA PHE A 61 10.72 -7.91 -11.47
C PHE A 61 9.96 -8.90 -10.56
N PRO A 62 10.20 -10.22 -10.66
CA PRO A 62 9.47 -11.23 -9.89
C PRO A 62 9.60 -11.09 -8.36
N GLU A 63 10.65 -10.41 -7.89
CA GLU A 63 10.89 -10.11 -6.47
C GLU A 63 10.04 -8.94 -5.94
N LEU A 64 9.44 -8.13 -6.82
CA LEU A 64 8.71 -6.93 -6.45
C LEU A 64 7.29 -7.28 -6.00
N ILE A 65 6.95 -6.94 -4.75
CA ILE A 65 5.60 -7.14 -4.23
C ILE A 65 4.68 -6.07 -4.84
N LEU A 66 3.80 -6.50 -5.72
CA LEU A 66 2.83 -5.63 -6.39
C LEU A 66 1.47 -5.72 -5.72
N CYS A 67 0.90 -4.56 -5.39
CA CYS A 67 -0.49 -4.46 -4.96
C CYS A 67 -1.25 -3.44 -5.80
N ALA A 68 -2.54 -3.71 -6.03
CA ALA A 68 -3.41 -2.83 -6.78
C ALA A 68 -4.21 -1.94 -5.83
N GLY A 69 -3.88 -0.65 -5.81
CA GLY A 69 -4.59 0.35 -5.01
C GLY A 69 -5.84 0.89 -5.71
N THR A 70 -6.74 1.51 -4.94
CA THR A 70 -7.97 2.12 -5.49
C THR A 70 -8.87 1.12 -6.23
N VAL A 71 -8.92 -0.12 -5.78
CA VAL A 71 -9.87 -1.12 -6.30
C VAL A 71 -11.23 -0.87 -5.68
N LEU A 72 -12.21 -0.50 -6.51
CA LEU A 72 -13.56 -0.12 -6.09
C LEU A 72 -14.62 -1.16 -6.47
N THR A 73 -14.32 -2.05 -7.42
CA THR A 73 -15.27 -3.00 -7.99
C THR A 73 -14.67 -4.41 -8.14
N PRO A 74 -15.51 -5.47 -8.13
CA PRO A 74 -15.10 -6.83 -8.47
C PRO A 74 -14.28 -6.94 -9.77
N LYS A 75 -14.75 -6.27 -10.84
CA LYS A 75 -14.07 -6.27 -12.14
C LYS A 75 -12.66 -5.69 -12.09
N GLN A 76 -12.41 -4.72 -11.21
CA GLN A 76 -11.05 -4.19 -11.02
C GLN A 76 -10.18 -5.16 -10.22
N ALA A 77 -10.75 -5.91 -9.28
CA ALA A 77 -10.04 -6.94 -8.54
C ALA A 77 -9.58 -8.08 -9.47
N ASP A 78 -10.44 -8.54 -10.38
CA ASP A 78 -10.06 -9.53 -11.40
C ASP A 78 -8.91 -9.01 -12.27
N LYS A 79 -9.06 -7.80 -12.83
CA LYS A 79 -8.02 -7.17 -13.66
C LYS A 79 -6.68 -7.03 -12.93
N ALA A 80 -6.72 -6.67 -11.65
CA ALA A 80 -5.52 -6.58 -10.83
C ALA A 80 -4.86 -7.95 -10.66
N LYS A 81 -5.64 -8.98 -10.34
CA LYS A 81 -5.15 -10.35 -10.15
C LYS A 81 -4.57 -10.92 -11.45
N GLU A 82 -5.28 -10.76 -12.56
CA GLU A 82 -4.84 -11.16 -13.90
C GLU A 82 -3.55 -10.45 -14.35
N ALA A 83 -3.36 -9.20 -13.91
CA ALA A 83 -2.13 -8.45 -14.17
C ALA A 83 -0.94 -8.90 -13.31
N GLY A 84 -1.14 -9.77 -12.31
CA GLY A 84 -0.07 -10.24 -11.42
C GLY A 84 0.03 -9.49 -10.09
N ALA A 85 -0.99 -8.74 -9.67
CA ALA A 85 -1.02 -8.18 -8.32
C ALA A 85 -1.12 -9.30 -7.28
N SER A 86 -0.29 -9.21 -6.24
CA SER A 86 -0.29 -10.13 -5.10
C SER A 86 -1.57 -9.99 -4.26
N PHE A 87 -2.07 -8.76 -4.11
CA PHE A 87 -3.31 -8.43 -3.41
C PHE A 87 -3.86 -7.07 -3.86
N VAL A 88 -5.10 -6.77 -3.44
CA VAL A 88 -5.77 -5.50 -3.76
C VAL A 88 -5.98 -4.65 -2.51
N ILE A 89 -6.04 -3.34 -2.70
CA ILE A 89 -6.25 -2.33 -1.66
C ILE A 89 -7.39 -1.42 -2.11
N SER A 90 -8.41 -1.26 -1.27
CA SER A 90 -9.50 -0.31 -1.49
C SER A 90 -9.36 0.89 -0.55
N PRO A 91 -9.80 2.10 -0.94
CA PRO A 91 -9.73 3.29 -0.08
C PRO A 91 -10.74 3.24 1.06
N GLY A 92 -11.82 2.46 0.91
CA GLY A 92 -12.84 2.24 1.93
C GLY A 92 -13.33 0.79 1.92
N TYR A 93 -14.19 0.44 2.87
CA TYR A 93 -14.80 -0.87 2.96
C TYR A 93 -16.10 -0.90 2.15
N ASN A 94 -16.12 -1.65 1.05
CA ASN A 94 -17.34 -1.95 0.29
C ASN A 94 -17.64 -3.46 0.39
N PRO A 95 -18.74 -3.87 1.06
CA PRO A 95 -19.08 -5.29 1.22
C PRO A 95 -19.13 -6.06 -0.10
N THR A 96 -19.63 -5.43 -1.18
CA THR A 96 -19.73 -6.09 -2.49
C THR A 96 -18.37 -6.50 -3.04
N THR A 97 -17.38 -5.60 -2.94
CA THR A 97 -16.02 -5.84 -3.44
C THR A 97 -15.27 -6.78 -2.51
N VAL A 98 -15.42 -6.61 -1.19
CA VAL A 98 -14.78 -7.48 -0.19
C VAL A 98 -15.28 -8.92 -0.30
N ASP A 99 -16.60 -9.14 -0.29
CA ASP A 99 -17.19 -10.47 -0.38
C ASP A 99 -16.81 -11.17 -1.69
N TYR A 100 -16.74 -10.41 -2.79
CA TYR A 100 -16.27 -10.94 -4.06
C TYR A 100 -14.81 -11.38 -3.98
N CYS A 101 -13.91 -10.54 -3.46
CA CYS A 101 -12.50 -10.87 -3.32
C CYS A 101 -12.30 -12.13 -2.48
N LEU A 102 -12.96 -12.21 -1.32
CA LEU A 102 -12.88 -13.37 -0.43
C LEU A 102 -13.39 -14.65 -1.10
N LYS A 103 -14.55 -14.58 -1.77
CA LYS A 103 -15.13 -15.72 -2.49
C LYS A 103 -14.23 -16.26 -3.61
N ASN A 104 -13.47 -15.38 -4.26
CA ASN A 104 -12.62 -15.73 -5.39
C ASN A 104 -11.14 -15.89 -5.02
N GLY A 105 -10.80 -15.93 -3.73
CA GLY A 105 -9.41 -16.12 -3.28
C GLY A 105 -8.48 -14.95 -3.66
N ILE A 106 -9.02 -13.74 -3.80
CA ILE A 106 -8.26 -12.52 -4.01
C ILE A 106 -8.06 -11.86 -2.65
N ASP A 107 -6.80 -11.73 -2.23
CA ASP A 107 -6.46 -11.04 -1.00
C ASP A 107 -6.80 -9.54 -1.08
N ILE A 108 -7.44 -9.00 -0.04
CA ILE A 108 -7.86 -7.60 0.03
C ILE A 108 -7.49 -6.97 1.37
N VAL A 109 -6.96 -5.74 1.32
CA VAL A 109 -6.73 -4.86 2.47
C VAL A 109 -7.66 -3.65 2.32
N PRO A 110 -8.87 -3.67 2.92
CA PRO A 110 -9.82 -2.59 2.75
C PRO A 110 -9.50 -1.40 3.64
N GLY A 111 -9.84 -0.20 3.15
CA GLY A 111 -9.73 1.04 3.91
C GLY A 111 -10.82 1.19 4.97
N ILE A 112 -10.43 1.64 6.17
CA ILE A 112 -11.29 1.96 7.29
C ILE A 112 -10.83 3.26 7.96
N ASN A 113 -11.70 3.87 8.75
CA ASN A 113 -11.33 4.98 9.63
C ASN A 113 -12.09 5.06 10.96
N ASN A 114 -12.91 4.05 11.29
CA ASN A 114 -13.73 4.05 12.51
C ASN A 114 -13.98 2.63 13.06
N PRO A 115 -14.44 2.50 14.31
CA PRO A 115 -14.70 1.22 14.97
C PRO A 115 -15.67 0.32 14.22
N SER A 116 -16.82 0.85 13.75
CA SER A 116 -17.84 0.05 13.07
C SER A 116 -17.32 -0.61 11.80
N GLN A 117 -16.45 0.07 11.04
CA GLN A 117 -15.83 -0.52 9.86
C GLN A 117 -14.79 -1.60 10.21
N ILE A 118 -14.08 -1.46 11.33
CA ILE A 118 -13.17 -2.50 11.82
C ILE A 118 -13.96 -3.75 12.20
N GLU A 119 -15.08 -3.60 12.91
CA GLU A 119 -15.94 -4.71 13.31
C GLU A 119 -16.51 -5.48 12.11
N VAL A 120 -16.99 -4.77 11.08
CA VAL A 120 -17.46 -5.40 9.84
C VAL A 120 -16.32 -6.13 9.11
N ALA A 121 -15.09 -5.61 9.14
CA ALA A 121 -13.94 -6.30 8.55
C ALA A 121 -13.56 -7.55 9.35
N LEU A 122 -13.59 -7.48 10.69
CA LEU A 122 -13.34 -8.61 11.57
C LEU A 122 -14.37 -9.73 11.41
N GLU A 123 -15.64 -9.41 11.18
CA GLU A 123 -16.69 -10.40 10.88
C GLU A 123 -16.36 -11.23 9.63
N LYS A 124 -15.62 -10.65 8.68
CA LYS A 124 -15.12 -11.33 7.48
C LYS A 124 -13.74 -11.98 7.65
N GLY A 125 -13.18 -11.97 8.87
CA GLY A 125 -11.86 -12.51 9.17
C GLY A 125 -10.69 -11.65 8.67
N LEU A 126 -10.93 -10.39 8.30
CA LEU A 126 -9.87 -9.48 7.84
C LEU A 126 -9.22 -8.80 9.04
N THR A 127 -7.92 -9.05 9.24
CA THR A 127 -7.13 -8.50 10.35
C THR A 127 -6.07 -7.50 9.91
N LEU A 128 -5.78 -7.38 8.60
CA LEU A 128 -4.93 -6.34 8.05
C LEU A 128 -5.79 -5.31 7.32
N LEU A 129 -5.82 -4.08 7.82
CA LEU A 129 -6.69 -3.00 7.32
C LEU A 129 -5.88 -1.77 6.92
N LYS A 130 -6.34 -1.06 5.89
CA LYS A 130 -5.79 0.26 5.54
C LYS A 130 -6.46 1.31 6.41
N PHE A 131 -5.70 2.15 7.09
CA PHE A 131 -6.25 3.32 7.81
C PHE A 131 -6.20 4.53 6.87
N PHE A 132 -7.35 4.96 6.35
CA PHE A 132 -7.41 6.00 5.32
C PHE A 132 -8.68 6.86 5.42
N PRO A 133 -8.59 8.19 5.19
CA PRO A 133 -7.36 8.99 5.06
C PRO A 133 -6.74 9.27 6.43
N ALA A 134 -5.49 8.85 6.66
CA ALA A 134 -4.91 8.76 8.00
C ALA A 134 -4.90 10.10 8.76
N GLU A 135 -4.20 11.12 8.27
CA GLU A 135 -4.11 12.42 8.95
C GLU A 135 -5.50 13.08 9.09
N ALA A 136 -6.29 13.08 8.00
CA ALA A 136 -7.61 13.70 8.00
C ALA A 136 -8.64 13.00 8.91
N SER A 137 -8.41 11.73 9.25
CA SER A 137 -9.26 10.97 10.19
C SER A 137 -8.84 11.13 11.66
N GLY A 138 -7.92 12.05 11.97
CA GLY A 138 -7.41 12.31 13.33
C GLY A 138 -6.04 11.70 13.62
N GLY A 139 -5.37 11.17 12.59
CA GLY A 139 -3.96 10.78 12.59
C GLY A 139 -3.58 9.75 13.64
N ILE A 140 -2.35 9.88 14.17
CA ILE A 140 -1.77 8.98 15.19
C ILE A 140 -2.67 8.84 16.42
N LYS A 141 -3.32 9.93 16.86
CA LYS A 141 -4.21 9.90 18.04
C LYS A 141 -5.42 9.01 17.78
N MET A 142 -6.07 9.16 16.63
CA MET A 142 -7.18 8.29 16.23
C MET A 142 -6.69 6.84 16.11
N LEU A 143 -5.60 6.60 15.40
CA LEU A 143 -5.12 5.25 15.15
C LEU A 143 -4.77 4.50 16.45
N LYS A 144 -4.15 5.17 17.43
CA LYS A 144 -3.91 4.58 18.76
C LYS A 144 -5.21 4.25 19.49
N ALA A 145 -6.22 5.13 19.41
CA ALA A 145 -7.53 4.89 20.01
C ALA A 145 -8.26 3.70 19.37
N LEU A 146 -8.16 3.55 18.04
CA LEU A 146 -8.70 2.40 17.32
C LEU A 146 -7.92 1.11 17.63
N ALA A 147 -6.59 1.16 17.66
CA ALA A 147 -5.77 -0.03 17.86
C ALA A 147 -5.88 -0.63 19.27
N SER A 148 -6.27 0.17 20.27
CA SER A 148 -6.37 -0.28 21.67
C SER A 148 -7.43 -1.37 21.91
N PRO A 149 -8.70 -1.25 21.49
CA PRO A 149 -9.70 -2.31 21.66
C PRO A 149 -9.55 -3.47 20.65
N TYR A 150 -8.86 -3.26 19.52
CA TYR A 150 -8.73 -4.24 18.44
C TYR A 150 -7.29 -4.76 18.33
N ALA A 151 -6.78 -5.38 19.39
CA ALA A 151 -5.37 -5.79 19.50
C ALA A 151 -4.91 -6.77 18.41
N GLN A 152 -5.83 -7.55 17.83
CA GLN A 152 -5.56 -8.49 16.73
C GLN A 152 -5.48 -7.84 15.35
N VAL A 153 -5.80 -6.54 15.23
CA VAL A 153 -5.83 -5.82 13.95
C VAL A 153 -4.49 -5.14 13.71
N GLN A 154 -3.96 -5.33 12.51
CA GLN A 154 -2.80 -4.63 11.97
C GLN A 154 -3.25 -3.56 10.98
N PHE A 155 -2.48 -2.47 10.91
CA PHE A 155 -2.83 -1.29 10.12
C PHE A 155 -1.77 -0.92 9.10
N MET A 156 -2.24 -0.46 7.94
CA MET A 156 -1.47 0.23 6.92
C MET A 156 -2.00 1.65 6.75
N PRO A 157 -1.54 2.63 7.55
CA PRO A 157 -2.00 4.01 7.43
C PRO A 157 -1.55 4.61 6.09
N THR A 158 -2.42 5.42 5.48
CA THR A 158 -2.14 6.12 4.21
C THR A 158 -2.91 7.43 4.16
N GLY A 159 -2.29 8.48 3.62
CA GLY A 159 -2.91 9.80 3.44
C GLY A 159 -2.39 10.82 4.45
N GLY A 160 -1.62 11.79 3.96
CA GLY A 160 -0.95 12.82 4.78
C GLY A 160 0.34 12.34 5.48
N ILE A 161 0.78 11.11 5.21
CA ILE A 161 2.07 10.62 5.72
C ILE A 161 3.21 11.24 4.90
N SER A 162 4.33 11.54 5.57
CA SER A 162 5.55 12.11 5.01
C SER A 162 6.76 11.75 5.88
N LEU A 163 7.97 12.20 5.49
CA LEU A 163 9.17 12.04 6.31
C LEU A 163 9.04 12.63 7.73
N ASN A 164 8.16 13.61 7.93
CA ASN A 164 7.99 14.27 9.22
C ASN A 164 7.27 13.39 10.26
N ASN A 165 6.31 12.57 9.84
CA ASN A 165 5.42 11.83 10.74
C ASN A 165 5.48 10.30 10.58
N VAL A 166 6.12 9.78 9.52
CA VAL A 166 6.14 8.33 9.23
C VAL A 166 6.71 7.50 10.39
N SER A 167 7.75 7.97 11.08
CA SER A 167 8.30 7.24 12.23
C SER A 167 7.33 7.16 13.40
N GLU A 168 6.48 8.16 13.60
CA GLU A 168 5.53 8.18 14.71
C GLU A 168 4.37 7.20 14.48
N TYR A 169 3.96 7.04 13.21
CA TYR A 169 3.03 5.98 12.81
C TYR A 169 3.65 4.59 13.02
N LEU A 170 4.89 4.39 12.54
CA LEU A 170 5.60 3.11 12.65
C LEU A 170 5.96 2.72 14.09
N ALA A 171 5.94 3.67 15.03
CA ALA A 171 6.13 3.40 16.45
C ALA A 171 4.89 2.75 17.10
N ILE A 172 3.74 2.70 16.43
CA ILE A 172 2.55 1.98 16.90
C ILE A 172 2.75 0.48 16.57
N PRO A 173 2.72 -0.44 17.56
CA PRO A 173 3.03 -1.85 17.34
C PRO A 173 2.16 -2.54 16.28
N GLN A 174 0.89 -2.14 16.16
CA GLN A 174 -0.04 -2.66 15.18
C GLN A 174 0.18 -2.12 13.75
N VAL A 175 1.03 -1.12 13.55
CA VAL A 175 1.32 -0.57 12.22
C VAL A 175 2.44 -1.37 11.57
N ILE A 176 2.13 -2.07 10.46
CA ILE A 176 3.13 -2.86 9.73
C ILE A 176 3.90 -2.02 8.72
N ALA A 177 3.22 -1.14 8.00
CA ALA A 177 3.82 -0.31 6.96
C ALA A 177 2.96 0.93 6.67
N CYS A 178 3.60 2.03 6.27
CA CYS A 178 2.90 3.25 5.86
C CYS A 178 2.85 3.38 4.34
N GLY A 179 1.67 3.68 3.78
CA GLY A 179 1.52 4.00 2.36
C GLY A 179 1.81 5.48 2.07
N GLY A 180 2.55 5.74 0.99
CA GLY A 180 3.05 7.08 0.68
C GLY A 180 3.27 7.42 -0.78
N SER A 181 2.67 8.52 -1.25
CA SER A 181 2.94 9.05 -2.60
C SER A 181 4.19 9.94 -2.67
N TRP A 182 4.74 10.37 -1.54
CA TRP A 182 5.94 11.22 -1.50
C TRP A 182 7.21 10.48 -1.94
N ILE A 183 7.17 9.14 -2.00
CA ILE A 183 8.31 8.29 -2.36
C ILE A 183 8.55 8.35 -3.87
N ALA A 184 7.51 8.08 -4.65
CA ALA A 184 7.50 8.12 -6.10
C ALA A 184 6.31 8.97 -6.57
N THR A 185 6.55 10.28 -6.70
CA THR A 185 5.51 11.24 -7.09
C THR A 185 5.17 11.07 -8.56
N SER A 186 3.94 11.41 -8.98
CA SER A 186 3.58 11.42 -10.40
C SER A 186 4.51 12.30 -11.23
N GLU A 187 4.93 13.44 -10.69
CA GLU A 187 5.87 14.35 -11.37
C GLU A 187 7.23 13.70 -11.62
N SER A 188 7.84 13.06 -10.60
CA SER A 188 9.11 12.35 -10.79
C SER A 188 8.97 11.19 -11.76
N ILE A 189 7.82 10.51 -11.80
CA ILE A 189 7.57 9.43 -12.75
C ILE A 189 7.41 9.98 -14.19
N ASP A 190 6.57 10.99 -14.38
CA ASP A 190 6.31 11.55 -15.71
C ASP A 190 7.58 12.16 -16.33
N ASN A 191 8.42 12.78 -15.51
CA ASN A 191 9.72 13.36 -15.89
C ASN A 191 10.88 12.35 -15.91
N GLN A 192 10.63 11.09 -15.56
CA GLN A 192 11.67 10.04 -15.42
C GLN A 192 12.84 10.45 -14.50
N ASP A 193 12.55 11.20 -13.44
CA ASP A 193 13.53 11.62 -12.44
C ASP A 193 13.86 10.46 -11.47
N LYS A 194 14.64 9.51 -11.99
CA LYS A 194 15.12 8.33 -11.25
C LYS A 194 15.88 8.73 -9.98
N GLN A 195 16.64 9.81 -10.06
CA GLN A 195 17.49 10.26 -8.96
C GLN A 195 16.67 10.82 -7.80
N ALA A 196 15.61 11.59 -8.08
CA ALA A 196 14.71 12.07 -7.03
C ALA A 196 14.08 10.90 -6.26
N ILE A 197 13.57 9.89 -6.97
CA ILE A 197 12.95 8.72 -6.34
C ILE A 197 13.99 7.95 -5.49
N ALA A 198 15.20 7.72 -6.02
CA ALA A 198 16.27 7.09 -5.26
C ALA A 198 16.64 7.88 -3.98
N ASN A 199 16.74 9.21 -4.07
CA ASN A 199 17.03 10.08 -2.93
C ASN A 199 15.92 10.03 -1.86
N HIS A 200 14.65 9.96 -2.28
CA HIS A 200 13.53 9.79 -1.34
C HIS A 200 13.62 8.45 -0.59
N ILE A 201 13.91 7.35 -1.29
CA ILE A 201 14.06 6.02 -0.68
C ILE A 201 15.23 6.02 0.32
N GLN A 202 16.38 6.58 -0.07
CA GLN A 202 17.55 6.69 0.82
C GLN A 202 17.27 7.53 2.07
N SER A 203 16.50 8.61 1.92
CA SER A 203 16.09 9.46 3.05
C SER A 203 15.22 8.69 4.04
N ILE A 204 14.31 7.85 3.54
CA ILE A 204 13.48 6.97 4.38
C ILE A 204 14.36 5.94 5.08
N HIS A 205 15.25 5.26 4.37
CA HIS A 205 16.16 4.27 4.97
C HIS A 205 17.02 4.87 6.06
N SER A 206 17.54 6.09 5.85
CA SER A 206 18.33 6.80 6.85
C SER A 206 17.49 7.17 8.08
N LEU A 207 16.27 7.66 7.89
CA LEU A 207 15.35 7.99 8.97
C LEU A 207 15.00 6.77 9.83
N LEU A 208 14.74 5.62 9.19
CA LEU A 208 14.34 4.39 9.87
C LEU A 208 15.51 3.69 10.58
N LYS A 209 16.73 3.78 10.05
CA LYS A 209 17.94 3.27 10.73
C LYS A 209 18.29 4.05 12.00
N ASN A 210 18.05 5.36 12.02
CA ASN A 210 18.42 6.23 13.15
C ASN A 210 17.48 6.13 14.36
N LYS A 211 16.39 5.35 14.27
CA LYS A 211 15.37 5.22 15.33
C LYS A 211 15.15 3.78 15.82
N GLY A 212 15.87 2.81 15.26
CA GLY A 212 15.93 1.42 15.75
C GLY A 212 17.15 1.22 16.63
#